data_AF-A0A945U6P8-F1
#
_entry.id   AF-A0A945U6P8-F1
#
_cell.length_a   1.000
_cell.length_b   1.000
_cell.length_c   1.000
_cell.angle_alpha   90.00
_cell.angle_beta   90.00
_cell.angle_gamma   90.00
#
_symmetry.space_group_name_H-M   'P 1'
#
loop_
_entity.id
_entity.type
_entity.pdbx_description
1 polymer ?
#
loop_
_entity_poly.entity_id
_entity_poly.type
_entity_poly.pdbx_seq_one_letter_code
_entity_poly.pdbx_strand_id
1 'polypeptide(L)'
;LPPYVGMLLSLGLLWLVTEIIHRSKNHEQKTQLSVIGVLKKVDTPTIFFFLGILLAVAALQSAGQLDIVAKYLQRTFNGDIYIINIIIGLLSSIVDNVPLVAGAIGMYDIGPISTDPLAFPQDHAFWEFLAYCAGTGGSVLIIGSAAGVAVMGILKIDFIWYIKNISLLALMGYLAGAATYIFMQ
;
A
#
# COMPACT_ATOMS: atom_id res chain seq x y z
N LEU A 1 17.88 5.85 -2.58
CA LEU A 1 18.13 5.34 -1.21
C LEU A 1 17.08 4.29 -0.90
N PRO A 2 17.43 3.17 -0.27
CA PRO A 2 16.42 2.18 0.13
C PRO A 2 15.36 2.81 1.05
N PRO A 3 14.06 2.48 0.89
CA PRO A 3 12.97 3.08 1.68
C PRO A 3 13.17 2.98 3.20
N TYR A 4 13.80 1.89 3.69
CA TYR A 4 14.05 1.70 5.12
C TYR A 4 14.98 2.75 5.72
N VAL A 5 15.89 3.33 4.94
CA VAL A 5 16.81 4.38 5.43
C VAL A 5 16.03 5.64 5.77
N GLY A 6 15.03 6.00 4.96
CA GLY A 6 14.12 7.10 5.25
C GLY A 6 13.28 6.84 6.50
N MET A 7 12.76 5.62 6.65
CA MET A 7 12.01 5.23 7.87
C MET A 7 12.88 5.31 9.13
N LEU A 8 14.13 4.86 9.08
CA LEU A 8 15.07 4.95 10.20
C LEU A 8 15.46 6.40 10.53
N LEU A 9 15.62 7.26 9.51
CA LEU A 9 15.84 8.68 9.72
C LEU A 9 14.65 9.34 10.43
N SER A 10 13.43 9.07 9.99
CA SER A 10 12.21 9.54 10.63
C SER A 10 12.11 9.07 12.08
N LEU A 11 12.45 7.81 12.36
CA LEU A 11 12.52 7.27 13.72
C LEU A 11 13.57 8.01 14.57
N GLY A 12 14.75 8.26 14.02
CA GLY A 12 15.82 9.01 14.69
C GLY A 12 15.41 10.46 14.99
N LEU A 13 14.75 11.13 14.05
CA LEU A 13 14.22 12.49 14.25
C LEU A 13 13.14 12.51 15.33
N LEU A 14 12.19 11.58 15.28
CA LEU A 14 11.14 11.44 16.29
C LEU A 14 11.75 11.17 17.67
N TRP A 15 12.79 10.34 17.73
CA TRP A 15 13.54 10.09 18.97
C TRP A 15 14.17 11.38 19.51
N LEU A 16 14.90 12.11 18.66
CA LEU A 16 15.54 13.36 19.07
C LEU A 16 14.51 14.37 19.59
N VAL A 17 13.38 14.55 18.89
CA VAL A 17 12.31 15.46 19.29
C VAL A 17 11.67 15.02 20.61
N THR A 18 11.34 13.73 20.75
CA THR A 18 10.71 13.21 21.97
C THR A 18 11.63 13.34 23.18
N GLU A 19 12.94 13.15 23.02
CA GLU A 19 13.92 13.32 24.09
C GLU A 19 14.06 14.79 24.51
N ILE A 20 14.04 15.73 23.55
CA ILE A 20 14.06 17.17 23.85
C ILE A 20 12.80 17.59 24.62
N ILE A 21 11.61 17.19 24.15
CA ILE A 21 10.32 17.56 24.77
C ILE A 21 10.19 16.99 26.18
N HIS A 22 10.63 15.76 26.40
CA HIS A 22 10.46 15.08 27.68
C HIS A 22 11.67 15.24 28.62
N ARG A 23 12.65 16.10 28.29
CA ARG A 23 13.91 16.20 29.04
C ARG A 23 13.74 16.49 30.54
N SER A 24 12.66 17.19 30.92
CA SER A 24 12.38 17.65 32.30
C SER A 24 11.48 16.72 33.12
N LYS A 25 10.96 15.62 32.55
CA LYS A 25 10.07 14.69 33.26
C LYS A 25 10.86 13.62 34.04
N ASN A 26 10.29 13.16 35.17
CA ASN A 26 10.85 12.08 36.01
C ASN A 26 11.13 10.80 35.20
N HIS A 27 12.18 10.05 35.58
CA HIS A 27 12.68 8.86 34.87
C HIS A 27 11.60 7.82 34.56
N GLU A 28 10.64 7.58 35.47
CA GLU A 28 9.55 6.62 35.26
C GLU A 28 8.58 7.05 34.13
N GLN A 29 8.26 8.35 34.02
CA GLN A 29 7.40 8.86 32.94
C GLN A 29 8.17 8.97 31.61
N LYS A 30 9.48 9.28 31.66
CA LYS A 30 10.36 9.24 30.48
C LYS A 30 10.41 7.86 29.85
N THR A 31 10.45 6.79 30.65
CA THR A 31 10.66 5.43 30.14
C THR A 31 9.48 4.94 29.29
N GLN A 32 8.23 5.26 29.68
CA GLN A 32 7.03 4.87 28.92
C GLN A 32 6.79 5.71 27.65
N LEU A 33 7.30 6.95 27.61
CA LEU A 33 7.16 7.88 26.49
C LEU A 33 8.38 7.92 25.56
N SER A 34 9.47 7.24 25.95
CA SER A 34 10.67 7.10 25.13
C SER A 34 10.44 6.11 23.99
N VAL A 35 11.20 6.29 22.90
CA VAL A 35 11.17 5.39 21.74
C VAL A 35 11.40 3.93 22.14
N ILE A 36 12.24 3.67 23.15
CA ILE A 36 12.51 2.31 23.67
C ILE A 36 11.26 1.71 24.34
N GLY A 37 10.47 2.52 25.06
CA GLY A 37 9.21 2.09 25.66
C GLY A 37 8.13 1.79 24.62
N VAL A 38 8.09 2.55 23.53
CA VAL A 38 7.16 2.34 22.41
C VAL A 38 7.58 1.13 21.55
N LEU A 39 8.87 0.93 21.32
CA LEU A 39 9.41 -0.26 20.62
C LEU A 39 9.07 -1.57 21.34
N LYS A 40 8.87 -1.56 22.66
CA LYS A 40 8.39 -2.74 23.40
C LYS A 40 6.90 -3.05 23.19
N LYS A 41 6.13 -2.13 22.59
CA LYS A 41 4.72 -2.31 22.24
C LYS A 41 4.53 -2.71 20.78
N VAL A 42 5.58 -3.17 20.11
CA VAL A 42 5.48 -3.68 18.74
C VAL A 42 4.51 -4.86 18.71
N ASP A 43 3.57 -4.80 17.78
CA ASP A 43 2.56 -5.83 17.58
C ASP A 43 3.15 -7.00 16.78
N THR A 44 3.80 -7.92 17.49
CA THR A 44 4.42 -9.12 16.92
C THR A 44 3.44 -9.95 16.06
N PRO A 45 2.17 -10.18 16.47
CA PRO A 45 1.16 -10.78 15.61
C PRO A 45 1.02 -10.10 14.24
N THR A 46 0.93 -8.77 14.21
CA THR A 46 0.81 -8.01 12.96
C THR A 46 2.06 -8.15 12.08
N ILE A 47 3.26 -8.21 12.66
CA ILE A 47 4.50 -8.47 11.90
C ILE A 47 4.45 -9.85 11.24
N PHE A 48 4.09 -10.90 11.99
CA PHE A 48 4.01 -12.25 11.44
C PHE A 48 2.93 -12.39 10.38
N PHE A 49 1.81 -11.67 10.52
CA PHE A 49 0.77 -11.59 9.50
C PHE A 49 1.32 -11.03 8.18
N PHE A 50 1.95 -9.85 8.20
CA PHE A 50 2.54 -9.27 6.98
C PHE A 50 3.68 -10.11 6.41
N LEU A 51 4.54 -10.69 7.26
CA LEU A 51 5.58 -11.63 6.83
C LEU A 51 4.98 -12.82 6.08
N GLY A 52 3.92 -13.42 6.61
CA GLY A 52 3.23 -14.54 5.97
C GLY A 52 2.68 -14.18 4.60
N ILE A 53 2.09 -12.98 4.46
CA ILE A 53 1.58 -12.51 3.17
C ILE A 53 2.71 -12.27 2.17
N LEU A 54 3.78 -11.59 2.57
CA LEU A 54 4.92 -11.33 1.69
C LEU A 54 5.60 -12.64 1.24
N LEU A 55 5.68 -13.64 2.11
CA LEU A 55 6.16 -14.98 1.76
C LEU A 55 5.24 -15.68 0.75
N ALA A 56 3.91 -15.58 0.92
CA ALA A 56 2.96 -16.14 -0.03
C ALA A 56 3.06 -15.47 -1.42
N VAL A 57 3.21 -14.14 -1.45
CA VAL A 57 3.44 -13.39 -2.69
C VAL A 57 4.77 -13.81 -3.33
N ALA A 58 5.85 -13.92 -2.55
CA ALA A 58 7.15 -14.39 -3.06
C ALA A 58 7.08 -15.83 -3.60
N ALA A 59 6.27 -16.69 -3.00
CA ALA A 59 6.02 -18.03 -3.49
C ALA A 59 5.25 -18.01 -4.82
N LEU A 60 4.22 -17.16 -4.96
CA LEU A 60 3.49 -16.97 -6.22
C LEU A 60 4.38 -16.42 -7.34
N GLN A 61 5.27 -15.48 -6.99
CA GLN A 61 6.28 -14.95 -7.91
C GLN A 61 7.23 -16.04 -8.37
N SER A 62 7.81 -16.78 -7.42
CA SER A 62 8.76 -17.87 -7.70
C SER A 62 8.13 -19.02 -8.50
N ALA A 63 6.83 -19.26 -8.30
CA ALA A 63 6.04 -20.23 -9.07
C ALA A 63 5.62 -19.73 -10.46
N GLY A 64 5.91 -18.46 -10.80
CA GLY A 64 5.59 -17.85 -12.09
C GLY A 64 4.13 -17.41 -12.27
N GLN A 65 3.29 -17.48 -11.24
CA GLN A 65 1.88 -17.12 -11.35
C GLN A 65 1.70 -15.61 -11.60
N LEU A 66 2.52 -14.78 -10.93
CA LEU A 66 2.49 -13.34 -11.13
C LEU A 66 2.86 -12.92 -12.56
N ASP A 67 3.87 -13.58 -13.15
CA ASP A 67 4.27 -13.36 -14.54
C ASP A 67 3.15 -13.72 -15.53
N ILE A 68 2.44 -14.82 -15.30
CA ILE A 68 1.27 -15.21 -16.12
C ILE A 68 0.18 -14.12 -16.07
N VAL A 69 -0.13 -13.61 -14.87
CA VAL A 69 -1.14 -12.55 -14.69
C VAL A 69 -0.68 -11.26 -15.36
N ALA A 70 0.58 -10.86 -15.20
CA ALA A 70 1.14 -9.66 -15.81
C ALA A 70 1.03 -9.71 -17.34
N LYS A 71 1.44 -10.83 -17.95
CA LYS A 71 1.32 -11.06 -19.40
C LYS A 71 -0.12 -11.09 -19.88
N TYR A 72 -1.03 -11.65 -19.09
CA TYR A 72 -2.45 -11.67 -19.40
C TYR A 72 -3.04 -10.26 -19.44
N LEU A 73 -2.76 -9.43 -18.42
CA LEU A 73 -3.19 -8.03 -18.37
C LEU A 73 -2.59 -7.23 -19.53
N GLN A 74 -1.29 -7.39 -19.78
CA GLN A 74 -0.58 -6.74 -20.89
C GLN A 74 -1.23 -7.05 -22.24
N ARG A 75 -1.53 -8.33 -22.51
CA ARG A 75 -2.14 -8.76 -23.77
C ARG A 75 -3.58 -8.27 -23.90
N THR A 76 -4.34 -8.31 -22.82
CA THR A 76 -5.78 -7.98 -22.83
C THR A 76 -6.03 -6.49 -23.02
N PHE A 77 -5.18 -5.65 -22.42
CA PHE A 77 -5.30 -4.20 -22.45
C PHE A 77 -4.25 -3.52 -23.34
N ASN A 78 -3.59 -4.28 -24.22
CA ASN A 78 -2.58 -3.77 -25.16
C ASN A 78 -1.45 -2.96 -24.49
N GLY A 79 -1.13 -3.26 -23.23
CA GLY A 79 -0.12 -2.54 -22.46
C GLY A 79 -0.54 -1.15 -21.97
N ASP A 80 -1.84 -0.82 -21.95
CA ASP A 80 -2.33 0.40 -21.35
C ASP A 80 -2.11 0.38 -19.83
N ILE A 81 -1.05 1.07 -19.40
CA ILE A 81 -0.65 1.16 -18.01
C ILE A 81 -1.73 1.76 -17.11
N TYR A 82 -2.59 2.64 -17.66
CA TYR A 82 -3.63 3.31 -16.88
C TYR A 82 -4.77 2.35 -16.57
N ILE A 83 -5.23 1.60 -17.57
CA ILE A 83 -6.28 0.60 -17.38
C ILE A 83 -5.78 -0.51 -16.44
N ILE A 84 -4.56 -0.99 -16.65
CA ILE A 84 -3.95 -2.02 -15.82
C ILE A 84 -3.87 -1.57 -14.36
N ASN A 85 -3.32 -0.38 -14.09
CA ASN A 85 -3.21 0.15 -12.73
C ASN A 85 -4.56 0.42 -12.09
N ILE A 86 -5.56 0.90 -12.85
CA ILE A 86 -6.92 1.08 -12.34
C ILE A 86 -7.50 -0.25 -11.85
N ILE A 87 -7.35 -1.32 -12.63
CA ILE A 87 -7.83 -2.66 -12.28
C ILE A 87 -7.10 -3.20 -11.05
N ILE A 88 -5.76 -3.12 -11.04
CA ILE A 88 -4.95 -3.55 -9.90
C ILE A 88 -5.37 -2.78 -8.65
N GLY A 89 -5.51 -1.46 -8.71
CA GLY A 89 -5.97 -0.63 -7.60
C GLY A 89 -7.37 -0.99 -7.10
N LEU A 90 -8.30 -1.35 -7.98
CA LEU A 90 -9.62 -1.83 -7.56
C LEU A 90 -9.55 -3.19 -6.85
N LEU A 91 -8.66 -4.10 -7.27
CA LEU A 91 -8.41 -5.36 -6.56
C LEU A 91 -7.85 -5.13 -5.14
N SER A 92 -7.19 -3.99 -4.90
CA SER A 92 -6.75 -3.56 -3.56
C SER A 92 -7.89 -3.49 -2.55
N SER A 93 -9.11 -3.18 -3.01
CA SER A 93 -10.31 -3.14 -2.15
C SER A 93 -10.65 -4.48 -1.50
N ILE A 94 -10.07 -5.59 -1.98
CA ILE A 94 -10.31 -6.94 -1.46
C ILE A 94 -9.07 -7.47 -0.73
N VAL A 95 -7.87 -7.24 -1.27
CA VAL A 95 -6.64 -7.95 -0.87
C VAL A 95 -5.76 -7.12 0.09
N ASP A 96 -6.15 -5.87 0.40
CA ASP A 96 -5.35 -4.85 1.08
C ASP A 96 -4.22 -4.29 0.20
N ASN A 97 -3.81 -3.07 0.52
CA ASN A 97 -2.87 -2.29 -0.29
C ASN A 97 -1.44 -2.86 -0.21
N VAL A 98 -1.01 -3.31 0.97
CA VAL A 98 0.36 -3.81 1.17
C VAL A 98 0.61 -5.10 0.37
N PRO A 99 -0.23 -6.15 0.46
CA PRO A 99 -0.04 -7.37 -0.32
C PRO A 99 -0.13 -7.16 -1.82
N LEU A 100 -1.07 -6.31 -2.26
CA LEU A 100 -1.28 -6.05 -3.67
C LEU A 100 -0.09 -5.31 -4.30
N VAL A 101 0.45 -4.29 -3.63
CA VAL A 101 1.66 -3.60 -4.11
C VAL A 101 2.86 -4.54 -4.14
N ALA A 102 3.01 -5.41 -3.14
CA ALA A 102 4.05 -6.44 -3.16
C ALA A 102 3.88 -7.39 -4.36
N GLY A 103 2.64 -7.79 -4.67
CA GLY A 103 2.32 -8.58 -5.85
C GLY A 103 2.66 -7.86 -7.15
N ALA A 104 2.30 -6.58 -7.27
CA ALA A 104 2.60 -5.77 -8.45
C ALA A 104 4.11 -5.58 -8.66
N ILE A 105 4.90 -5.40 -7.59
CA ILE A 105 6.38 -5.39 -7.66
C ILE A 105 6.92 -6.76 -8.13
N GLY A 106 6.24 -7.86 -7.78
CA GLY A 106 6.58 -9.19 -8.30
C GLY A 106 6.11 -9.47 -9.73
N MET A 107 5.21 -8.64 -10.28
CA MET A 107 4.65 -8.77 -11.63
C MET A 107 5.41 -7.96 -12.69
N TYR A 108 5.98 -6.81 -12.29
CA TYR A 108 6.63 -5.86 -13.19
C TYR A 108 8.02 -5.51 -12.66
N ASP A 109 9.02 -5.54 -13.52
CA ASP A 109 10.42 -5.31 -13.10
C ASP A 109 10.81 -3.82 -13.23
N ILE A 110 11.86 -3.43 -12.52
CA ILE A 110 12.46 -2.10 -12.68
C ILE A 110 13.53 -2.18 -13.76
N GLY A 111 13.23 -1.65 -14.93
CA GLY A 111 14.14 -1.72 -16.07
C GLY A 111 13.67 -0.90 -17.27
N PRO A 112 14.50 -0.81 -18.33
CA PRO A 112 14.12 -0.08 -19.53
C PRO A 112 13.06 -0.85 -20.32
N ILE A 113 11.97 -0.17 -20.70
CA ILE A 113 10.86 -0.72 -21.51
C ILE A 113 11.36 -1.32 -22.84
N SER A 114 12.50 -0.84 -23.35
CA SER A 114 13.11 -1.34 -24.58
C SER A 114 13.58 -2.79 -24.51
N THR A 115 13.89 -3.31 -23.31
CA THR A 115 14.37 -4.69 -23.13
C THR A 115 13.27 -5.66 -22.71
N ASP A 116 12.28 -5.18 -21.98
CA ASP A 116 11.13 -5.96 -21.54
C ASP A 116 9.89 -5.05 -21.47
N PRO A 117 8.80 -5.36 -22.20
CA PRO A 117 7.56 -4.58 -22.15
C PRO A 117 6.86 -4.60 -20.78
N LEU A 118 7.29 -5.47 -19.86
CA LEU A 118 6.83 -5.52 -18.47
C LEU A 118 7.81 -4.87 -17.47
N ALA A 119 8.89 -4.25 -17.97
CA ALA A 119 9.84 -3.52 -17.15
C ALA A 119 9.63 -2.01 -17.30
N PHE A 120 9.39 -1.34 -16.17
CA PHE A 120 9.17 0.10 -16.13
C PHE A 120 10.34 0.79 -15.41
N PRO A 121 10.93 1.87 -15.97
CA PRO A 121 12.01 2.60 -15.34
C PRO A 121 11.62 3.07 -13.94
N GLN A 122 12.62 3.26 -13.07
CA GLN A 122 12.39 3.91 -11.79
C GLN A 122 11.71 5.27 -12.03
N ASP A 123 10.74 5.61 -11.19
CA ASP A 123 9.97 6.88 -11.26
C ASP A 123 9.14 7.04 -12.56
N HIS A 124 8.94 5.95 -13.32
CA HIS A 124 8.02 5.95 -14.47
C HIS A 124 6.56 6.15 -14.02
N ALA A 125 5.73 6.74 -14.89
CA ALA A 125 4.31 7.00 -14.66
C ALA A 125 3.52 5.75 -14.22
N PHE A 126 3.97 4.55 -14.62
CA PHE A 126 3.42 3.29 -14.14
C PHE A 126 3.49 3.16 -12.61
N TRP A 127 4.66 3.41 -12.01
CA TRP A 127 4.88 3.25 -10.57
C TRP A 127 4.18 4.34 -9.76
N GLU A 128 4.26 5.58 -10.24
CA GLU A 128 3.57 6.72 -9.65
C GLU A 128 2.04 6.52 -9.63
N PHE A 129 1.49 6.08 -10.77
CA PHE A 129 0.06 5.84 -10.89
C PHE A 129 -0.39 4.59 -10.13
N LEU A 130 0.43 3.53 -10.10
CA LEU A 130 0.18 2.35 -9.28
C LEU A 130 0.12 2.72 -7.79
N ALA A 131 1.01 3.58 -7.32
CA ALA A 131 1.00 4.05 -5.93
C ALA A 131 -0.30 4.79 -5.59
N TYR A 132 -0.78 5.65 -6.49
CA TYR A 132 -2.10 6.29 -6.34
C TYR A 132 -3.23 5.25 -6.34
N CYS A 133 -3.26 4.36 -7.34
CA CYS A 133 -4.33 3.39 -7.55
C CYS A 133 -4.42 2.38 -6.40
N ALA A 134 -3.30 1.78 -6.00
CA ALA A 134 -3.26 0.86 -4.87
C ALA A 134 -3.51 1.58 -3.54
N GLY A 135 -2.99 2.80 -3.36
CA GLY A 135 -3.18 3.56 -2.12
C GLY A 135 -4.63 3.97 -1.87
N THR A 136 -5.36 4.35 -2.93
CA THR A 136 -6.73 4.86 -2.81
C THR A 136 -7.81 3.82 -3.09
N GLY A 137 -7.53 2.84 -3.96
CA GLY A 137 -8.48 1.83 -4.40
C GLY A 137 -9.00 0.94 -3.26
N GLY A 138 -8.19 0.73 -2.22
CA GLY A 138 -8.59 0.06 -0.97
C GLY A 138 -9.84 0.65 -0.30
N SER A 139 -10.15 1.92 -0.56
CA SER A 139 -11.30 2.63 0.05
C SER A 139 -12.63 2.30 -0.61
N VAL A 140 -12.64 1.65 -1.79
CA VAL A 140 -13.89 1.34 -2.50
C VAL A 140 -14.73 0.35 -1.70
N LEU A 141 -14.11 -0.57 -0.97
CA LEU A 141 -14.79 -1.45 -0.01
C LEU A 141 -14.26 -1.17 1.40
N ILE A 142 -15.13 -1.14 2.39
CA ILE A 142 -14.76 -0.84 3.78
C ILE A 142 -13.72 -1.81 4.36
N ILE A 143 -13.59 -3.02 3.81
CA ILE A 143 -12.62 -4.03 4.25
C ILE A 143 -11.26 -3.90 3.56
N GLY A 144 -11.15 -3.10 2.50
CA GLY A 144 -9.95 -3.01 1.67
C GLY A 144 -8.82 -2.18 2.28
N SER A 145 -9.00 -1.64 3.49
CA SER A 145 -7.95 -0.94 4.22
C SER A 145 -8.09 -1.14 5.72
N ALA A 146 -6.97 -1.11 6.44
CA ALA A 146 -6.95 -1.16 7.91
C ALA A 146 -7.78 -0.02 8.54
N ALA A 147 -7.76 1.17 7.95
CA ALA A 147 -8.58 2.30 8.38
C ALA A 147 -10.08 2.01 8.24
N GLY A 148 -10.49 1.41 7.11
CA GLY A 148 -11.86 1.01 6.87
C GLY A 148 -12.35 -0.04 7.87
N VAL A 149 -11.55 -1.09 8.11
CA VAL A 149 -11.87 -2.14 9.11
C VAL A 149 -11.97 -1.55 10.52
N ALA A 150 -11.08 -0.62 10.88
CA ALA A 150 -11.14 0.06 12.17
C ALA A 150 -12.43 0.89 12.33
N VAL A 151 -12.80 1.68 11.32
CA VAL A 151 -14.03 2.48 11.32
C VAL A 151 -15.27 1.58 11.37
N MET A 152 -15.27 0.47 10.64
CA MET A 152 -16.33 -0.54 10.68
C MET A 152 -16.53 -1.05 12.12
N GLY A 153 -15.44 -1.34 12.83
CA GLY A 153 -15.49 -1.85 14.21
C GLY A 153 -15.96 -0.81 15.24
N ILE A 154 -15.53 0.44 15.09
CA ILE A 154 -15.84 1.55 16.01
C ILE A 154 -17.27 2.05 15.81
N LEU A 155 -17.65 2.36 14.56
CA LEU A 155 -18.96 2.92 14.22
C LEU A 155 -20.03 1.85 13.97
N LYS A 156 -19.67 0.56 14.04
CA LYS A 156 -20.57 -0.57 13.76
C LYS A 156 -21.24 -0.46 12.39
N ILE A 157 -20.50 0.02 11.40
CA ILE A 157 -20.99 0.14 10.03
C ILE A 157 -21.11 -1.27 9.44
N ASP A 158 -22.26 -1.58 8.86
CA ASP A 158 -22.45 -2.83 8.13
C ASP A 158 -21.78 -2.78 6.75
N PHE A 159 -21.21 -3.92 6.32
CA PHE A 159 -20.52 -4.02 5.03
C PHE A 159 -21.45 -3.73 3.84
N ILE A 160 -22.66 -4.31 3.85
CA ILE A 160 -23.63 -4.11 2.77
C ILE A 160 -24.17 -2.67 2.79
N TRP A 161 -24.33 -2.09 3.98
CA TRP A 161 -24.66 -0.67 4.09
C TRP A 161 -23.57 0.20 3.44
N TYR A 162 -22.29 -0.07 3.69
CA TYR A 162 -21.20 0.71 3.09
C TYR A 162 -21.20 0.59 1.57
N ILE A 163 -21.40 -0.62 1.04
CA ILE A 163 -21.51 -0.86 -0.41
C ILE A 163 -22.61 0.00 -1.04
N LYS A 164 -23.77 0.04 -0.41
CA LYS A 164 -24.94 0.75 -0.95
C LYS A 164 -24.81 2.27 -0.89
N ASN A 165 -24.12 2.80 0.13
CA ASN A 165 -24.15 4.24 0.42
C ASN A 165 -22.83 4.96 0.10
N ILE A 166 -21.69 4.28 0.27
CA ILE A 166 -20.37 4.93 0.23
C ILE A 166 -19.50 4.38 -0.90
N SER A 167 -19.54 3.08 -1.22
CA SER A 167 -18.65 2.50 -2.23
C SER A 167 -18.75 3.19 -3.58
N LEU A 168 -19.94 3.62 -4.01
CA LEU A 168 -20.09 4.38 -5.26
C LEU A 168 -19.42 5.76 -5.19
N LEU A 169 -19.55 6.46 -4.06
CA LEU A 169 -18.89 7.76 -3.84
C LEU A 169 -17.37 7.59 -3.83
N ALA A 170 -16.87 6.55 -3.14
CA ALA A 170 -15.46 6.21 -3.10
C ALA A 170 -14.92 5.85 -4.48
N LEU A 171 -15.68 5.07 -5.26
CA LEU A 171 -15.33 4.72 -6.64
C LEU A 171 -15.30 5.95 -7.55
N MET A 172 -16.26 6.87 -7.43
CA MET A 172 -16.23 8.12 -8.19
C MET A 172 -15.03 8.98 -7.82
N GLY A 173 -14.68 9.08 -6.52
CA GLY A 173 -13.48 9.79 -6.08
C GLY A 173 -12.19 9.16 -6.62
N TYR A 174 -12.12 7.83 -6.60
CA TYR A 174 -11.03 7.05 -7.19
C TYR A 174 -10.88 7.31 -8.69
N LEU A 175 -11.97 7.23 -9.45
CA LEU A 175 -11.94 7.47 -10.89
C LEU A 175 -11.67 8.95 -11.23
N ALA A 176 -12.15 9.89 -10.42
CA ALA A 176 -11.89 11.31 -10.61
C ALA A 176 -10.42 11.68 -10.39
N GLY A 177 -9.79 11.14 -9.33
CA GLY A 177 -8.36 11.34 -9.12
C GLY A 177 -7.52 10.60 -10.16
N ALA A 178 -7.95 9.40 -10.59
CA ALA A 178 -7.33 8.69 -11.71
C ALA A 178 -7.35 9.53 -12.99
N ALA A 179 -8.51 10.07 -13.36
CA ALA A 179 -8.66 10.94 -14.52
C ALA A 179 -7.81 12.20 -14.40
N THR A 180 -7.77 12.82 -13.21
CA THR A 180 -6.95 14.02 -12.97
C THR A 180 -5.48 13.72 -13.21
N TYR A 181 -4.97 12.61 -12.69
CA TYR A 181 -3.60 12.18 -12.91
C TYR A 181 -3.31 11.97 -14.40
N ILE A 182 -4.21 11.26 -15.11
CA ILE A 182 -4.08 11.00 -16.55
C ILE A 182 -4.06 12.31 -17.36
N PHE A 183 -4.84 13.32 -16.97
CA PHE A 183 -4.85 14.63 -17.64
C PHE A 183 -3.61 15.49 -17.34
N MET A 184 -2.89 15.19 -16.26
CA MET A 184 -1.67 15.92 -15.88
C MET A 184 -0.40 15.36 -16.52
N GLN A 185 -0.45 14.11 -17.01
CA GLN A 185 0.64 13.44 -17.74
C GLN A 185 0.62 13.80 -19.23
#